data_AF-A0A1M7PH28-F1
#
_entry.id   AF-A0A1M7PH28-F1
#
_cell.length_a   1.000
_cell.length_b   1.000
_cell.length_c   1.000
_cell.angle_alpha   90.00
_cell.angle_beta   90.00
_cell.angle_gamma   90.00
#
_symmetry.space_group_name_H-M   'P 1'
#
loop_
_entity.id
_entity.type
_entity.pdbx_description
1 polymer ?
#
loop_
_entity_poly.entity_id
_entity_poly.type
_entity_poly.pdbx_seq_one_letter_code
_entity_poly.pdbx_strand_id
1 'polypeptide(L)'
;MGDLEDAVMTRVWEWNRPVTVREVLEDLARERTIAYTTVMTVMDNLRQKGWLRREADGRAYRYEAVSTRAAYSAALMNEAWAASDNPAAALVHFFGMMSPEQREAVRDAMRVIQSVDPSGPTEAEGR
;
A
#
# COMPACT_ATOMS: atom_id res chain seq x y z
N MET A 1 -6.69 -6.13 -5.45
CA MET A 1 -6.13 -7.40 -4.97
C MET A 1 -7.22 -8.46 -4.95
N GLY A 2 -6.87 -9.75 -5.00
CA GLY A 2 -7.79 -10.82 -4.58
C GLY A 2 -7.71 -11.09 -3.07
N ASP A 3 -8.74 -11.73 -2.49
CA ASP A 3 -8.85 -11.98 -1.03
C ASP A 3 -7.60 -12.60 -0.40
N LEU A 4 -6.97 -13.56 -1.08
CA LEU A 4 -5.78 -14.24 -0.58
C LEU A 4 -4.52 -13.36 -0.71
N GLU A 5 -4.43 -12.54 -1.74
CA GLU A 5 -3.35 -11.57 -1.88
C GLU A 5 -3.39 -10.53 -0.76
N ASP A 6 -4.59 -10.04 -0.42
CA ASP A 6 -4.80 -9.11 0.70
C ASP A 6 -4.47 -9.76 2.05
N ALA A 7 -4.87 -11.02 2.24
CA ALA A 7 -4.55 -11.76 3.45
C ALA A 7 -3.03 -11.91 3.63
N VAL A 8 -2.30 -12.23 2.56
CA VAL A 8 -0.84 -12.34 2.57
C VAL A 8 -0.20 -10.97 2.86
N MET A 9 -0.56 -9.93 2.13
CA MET A 9 0.04 -8.60 2.31
C MET A 9 -0.22 -8.03 3.70
N THR A 10 -1.40 -8.27 4.28
CA THR A 10 -1.72 -7.87 5.65
C THR A 10 -0.68 -8.40 6.64
N ARG A 11 -0.34 -9.69 6.55
CA ARG A 11 0.66 -10.33 7.43
C ARG A 11 2.07 -9.82 7.18
N VAL A 12 2.45 -9.63 5.91
CA VAL A 12 3.76 -9.09 5.56
C VAL A 12 3.93 -7.67 6.13
N TRP A 13 2.90 -6.82 6.03
CA TRP A 13 2.92 -5.48 6.60
C TRP A 13 2.94 -5.48 8.13
N GLU A 14 2.16 -6.36 8.77
CA GLU A 14 2.12 -6.48 10.24
C GLU A 14 3.45 -6.95 10.82
N TRP A 15 4.12 -7.91 10.17
CA TRP A 15 5.42 -8.40 10.62
C TRP A 15 6.57 -7.44 10.36
N ASN A 16 6.43 -6.56 9.36
CA ASN A 16 7.40 -5.52 9.02
C ASN A 16 8.85 -6.04 8.92
N ARG A 17 9.02 -7.24 8.33
CA ARG A 17 10.31 -7.91 8.11
C ARG A 17 10.24 -8.87 6.91
N PRO A 18 11.38 -9.29 6.36
CA PRO A 18 11.42 -10.34 5.35
C PRO A 18 10.85 -11.67 5.86
N VAL A 19 9.97 -12.30 5.07
CA VAL A 19 9.24 -13.52 5.42
C VAL A 19 9.31 -14.58 4.33
N THR A 20 9.25 -15.84 4.73
CA THR A 20 9.23 -16.99 3.84
C THR A 20 7.79 -17.40 3.52
N VAL A 21 7.62 -18.14 2.42
CA VAL A 21 6.34 -18.79 2.07
C VAL A 21 5.83 -19.66 3.22
N ARG A 22 6.74 -20.34 3.91
CA ARG A 22 6.42 -21.22 5.02
C ARG A 22 5.86 -20.47 6.22
N GLU A 23 6.46 -19.34 6.61
CA GLU A 23 5.94 -18.51 7.69
C GLU A 23 4.53 -17.99 7.40
N VAL A 24 4.31 -17.49 6.17
CA VAL A 24 2.99 -17.02 5.73
C VAL A 24 1.97 -18.16 5.70
N LEU A 25 2.37 -19.34 5.22
CA LEU A 25 1.53 -20.53 5.22
C LEU A 25 1.12 -20.95 6.64
N GLU A 26 2.08 -21.04 7.55
CA GLU A 26 1.85 -21.48 8.94
C GLU A 26 0.87 -20.55 9.67
N ASP A 27 0.93 -19.25 9.38
CA ASP A 27 -0.03 -18.30 9.93
C ASP A 27 -1.42 -18.42 9.27
N LEU A 28 -1.50 -18.44 7.94
CA LEU A 28 -2.77 -18.59 7.22
C LEU A 28 -3.49 -19.92 7.56
N ALA A 29 -2.72 -20.98 7.80
CA ALA A 29 -3.24 -22.30 8.15
C ALA A 29 -4.04 -22.32 9.46
N ARG A 30 -3.91 -21.28 10.31
CA ARG A 30 -4.69 -21.11 11.54
C ARG A 30 -6.15 -20.77 11.26
N GLU A 31 -6.43 -20.16 10.11
CA GLU A 31 -7.76 -19.66 9.75
C GLU A 31 -8.40 -20.45 8.60
N ARG A 32 -7.60 -21.13 7.77
CA ARG A 32 -8.10 -21.86 6.59
C ARG A 32 -7.18 -23.00 6.18
N THR A 33 -7.76 -24.03 5.57
CA THR A 33 -6.98 -25.07 4.88
C THR A 33 -6.43 -24.52 3.58
N ILE A 34 -5.11 -24.47 3.44
CA ILE A 34 -4.43 -23.94 2.25
C ILE A 34 -3.13 -24.71 1.98
N ALA A 35 -2.85 -24.95 0.69
CA ALA A 35 -1.65 -25.66 0.27
C ALA A 35 -0.44 -24.72 0.16
N TYR A 36 0.76 -25.26 0.40
CA TYR A 36 2.02 -24.51 0.27
C TYR A 36 2.19 -23.88 -1.11
N THR A 37 1.89 -24.63 -2.17
CA THR A 37 2.01 -24.15 -3.56
C THR A 37 1.05 -23.00 -3.85
N THR A 38 -0.12 -22.97 -3.22
CA THR A 38 -1.06 -21.84 -3.35
C THR A 38 -0.45 -20.56 -2.76
N VAL A 39 0.10 -20.62 -1.54
CA VAL A 39 0.76 -19.45 -0.92
C VAL A 39 1.97 -19.02 -1.74
N MET A 40 2.78 -19.98 -2.20
CA MET A 40 3.94 -19.70 -3.07
C MET A 40 3.55 -18.97 -4.34
N THR A 41 2.52 -19.44 -5.06
CA THR A 41 2.02 -18.80 -6.28
C THR A 41 1.50 -17.40 -6.01
N VAL A 42 0.75 -17.20 -4.92
CA VAL A 42 0.26 -15.88 -4.53
C VAL A 42 1.41 -14.92 -4.25
N MET A 43 2.40 -15.34 -3.47
CA MET A 43 3.58 -14.51 -3.18
C MET A 43 4.40 -14.20 -4.43
N ASP A 44 4.50 -15.12 -5.39
CA ASP A 44 5.17 -14.83 -6.67
C ASP A 44 4.34 -13.87 -7.55
N ASN A 45 3.02 -14.00 -7.56
CA ASN A 45 2.14 -13.06 -8.27
C ASN A 45 2.24 -11.64 -7.67
N LEU A 46 2.26 -11.53 -6.34
CA LEU A 46 2.49 -10.27 -5.62
C LEU A 46 3.84 -9.66 -6.01
N ARG A 47 4.88 -10.48 -6.13
CA ARG A 47 6.19 -10.04 -6.62
C ARG A 47 6.14 -9.55 -8.07
N GLN A 48 5.48 -10.29 -8.96
CA GLN A 48 5.34 -9.89 -10.37
C GLN A 48 4.59 -8.57 -10.52
N LYS A 49 3.62 -8.30 -9.64
CA LYS A 49 2.91 -7.01 -9.54
C LYS A 49 3.74 -5.89 -8.88
N GLY A 50 4.94 -6.19 -8.37
CA GLY A 50 5.81 -5.22 -7.70
C GLY A 50 5.48 -4.96 -6.22
N TRP A 51 4.58 -5.73 -5.61
CA TRP A 51 4.19 -5.56 -4.20
C TRP A 51 5.19 -6.17 -3.22
N LEU A 52 5.82 -7.25 -3.64
CA LEU A 52 6.87 -7.92 -2.89
C LEU A 52 8.17 -7.89 -3.69
N ARG A 53 9.28 -7.65 -3.01
CA ARG A 53 10.61 -8.03 -3.50
C ARG A 53 11.00 -9.34 -2.85
N ARG A 54 11.87 -10.11 -3.49
CA ARG A 54 12.43 -11.32 -2.89
C ARG A 54 13.93 -11.37 -3.00
N GLU A 55 14.56 -11.96 -2.00
CA GLU A 55 15.99 -12.24 -1.95
C GLU A 55 16.21 -13.72 -1.65
N ALA A 56 17.28 -14.28 -2.20
CA ALA A 56 17.66 -15.66 -1.94
C ALA A 56 18.23 -15.78 -0.51
N ASP A 57 17.75 -16.77 0.24
CA ASP A 57 18.25 -17.12 1.57
C ASP A 57 18.51 -18.64 1.60
N GLY A 58 19.74 -19.02 1.26
CA GLY A 58 20.14 -20.41 1.12
C GLY A 58 19.34 -21.16 0.05
N ARG A 59 18.46 -22.08 0.49
CA ARG A 59 17.58 -22.88 -0.39
C ARG A 59 16.16 -22.33 -0.51
N ALA A 60 15.87 -21.21 0.16
CA ALA A 60 14.56 -20.58 0.16
C ALA A 60 14.64 -19.14 -0.36
N TYR A 61 13.47 -18.54 -0.55
CA TYR A 61 13.35 -17.10 -0.79
C TYR A 61 12.70 -16.43 0.41
N ARG A 62 13.20 -15.24 0.77
CA ARG A 62 12.51 -14.31 1.65
C ARG A 62 11.88 -13.22 0.82
N TYR A 63 10.66 -12.86 1.18
CA TYR A 63 9.85 -11.81 0.55
C TYR A 63 9.67 -10.66 1.51
N GLU A 64 9.70 -9.44 1.00
CA GLU A 64 9.51 -8.22 1.78
C GLU A 64 8.59 -7.28 1.02
N ALA A 65 7.74 -6.54 1.73
CA ALA A 65 6.89 -5.52 1.13
C ALA A 65 7.74 -4.39 0.55
N VAL A 66 7.44 -3.99 -0.68
CA VAL A 66 8.13 -2.87 -1.36
C VAL A 66 7.68 -1.52 -0.78
N SER A 67 6.45 -1.44 -0.27
CA SER A 67 5.88 -0.22 0.31
C SER A 67 5.05 -0.54 1.56
N THR A 68 4.83 0.46 2.41
CA THR A 68 3.91 0.34 3.55
C THR A 68 2.47 0.21 3.07
N ARG A 69 1.58 -0.30 3.94
CA ARG A 69 0.13 -0.36 3.67
C ARG A 69 -0.46 1.02 3.37
N ALA A 70 -0.01 2.06 4.09
CA ALA A 70 -0.46 3.42 3.86
C ALA A 70 -0.02 3.96 2.50
N ALA A 71 1.25 3.75 2.11
CA ALA A 71 1.75 4.14 0.80
C ALA A 71 1.01 3.40 -0.34
N TYR A 72 0.68 2.12 -0.13
CA TYR A 72 -0.13 1.34 -1.06
C TYR A 72 -1.54 1.93 -1.24
N SER A 73 -2.25 2.19 -0.13
CA SER A 73 -3.57 2.81 -0.20
C SER A 73 -3.54 4.16 -0.92
N ALA A 74 -2.50 4.96 -0.70
CA ALA A 74 -2.30 6.23 -1.39
C ALA A 74 -2.08 6.03 -2.91
N ALA A 75 -1.30 5.02 -3.31
CA ALA A 75 -1.09 4.71 -4.73
C ALA A 75 -2.40 4.29 -5.42
N LEU A 76 -3.24 3.46 -4.76
CA LEU A 76 -4.55 3.09 -5.30
C LEU A 76 -5.49 4.28 -5.43
N MET A 77 -5.52 5.18 -4.45
CA MET A 77 -6.31 6.41 -4.51
C MET A 77 -5.85 7.28 -5.69
N ASN A 78 -4.54 7.39 -5.91
CA ASN A 78 -3.98 8.16 -7.01
C ASN A 78 -4.29 7.54 -8.38
N GLU A 79 -4.17 6.21 -8.52
CA GLU A 79 -4.50 5.49 -9.75
C GLU A 79 -5.98 5.64 -10.12
N ALA A 80 -6.88 5.43 -9.15
CA ALA A 80 -8.31 5.61 -9.36
C ALA A 80 -8.66 7.05 -9.75
N TRP A 81 -7.95 8.02 -9.18
CA TRP A 81 -8.13 9.43 -9.53
C TRP A 81 -7.61 9.76 -10.94
N ALA A 82 -6.45 9.24 -11.31
CA ALA A 82 -5.84 9.42 -12.63
C ALA A 82 -6.65 8.75 -13.76
N ALA A 83 -7.35 7.66 -13.46
CA ALA A 83 -8.23 6.96 -14.39
C ALA A 83 -9.60 7.67 -14.60
N SER A 84 -9.89 8.75 -13.88
CA SER A 84 -11.17 9.46 -14.00
C SER A 84 -11.18 10.45 -15.17
N ASP A 85 -12.23 10.39 -15.99
CA ASP A 85 -12.48 11.37 -17.07
C ASP A 85 -12.81 12.78 -16.54
N ASN A 86 -13.18 12.90 -15.25
CA ASN A 86 -13.40 14.18 -14.57
C ASN A 86 -12.84 14.15 -13.13
N PRO A 87 -11.54 14.42 -12.96
CA PRO A 87 -10.85 14.39 -11.67
C PRO A 87 -11.47 15.30 -10.60
N ALA A 88 -12.04 16.45 -11.01
CA ALA A 88 -12.66 17.39 -10.08
C ALA A 88 -14.00 16.86 -9.54
N ALA A 89 -14.84 16.30 -10.40
CA ALA A 89 -16.10 15.68 -9.98
C ALA A 89 -15.86 14.44 -9.10
N ALA A 90 -14.85 13.63 -9.44
CA ALA A 90 -14.47 12.47 -8.62
C ALA A 90 -14.14 12.86 -7.17
N LEU A 91 -13.43 13.97 -6.97
CA LEU A 91 -13.14 14.49 -5.62
C LEU A 91 -14.42 14.93 -4.89
N VAL A 92 -15.35 15.62 -5.55
CA VAL A 92 -16.63 16.01 -4.93
C VAL A 92 -17.39 14.79 -4.44
N HIS A 93 -17.50 13.74 -5.27
CA HIS A 93 -18.13 12.49 -4.87
C HIS A 93 -17.37 11.79 -3.75
N PHE A 94 -16.05 11.75 -3.81
CA PHE A 94 -15.20 11.15 -2.78
C PHE A 94 -15.40 11.82 -1.41
N PHE A 95 -15.34 13.16 -1.34
CA PHE A 95 -15.64 13.90 -0.10
C PHE A 95 -17.10 13.72 0.36
N GLY A 96 -18.04 13.52 -0.57
CA GLY A 96 -19.42 13.18 -0.26
C GLY A 96 -19.57 11.83 0.44
N MET A 97 -18.77 10.82 0.06
CA MET A 97 -18.80 9.46 0.63
C MET A 97 -18.09 9.33 1.99
N MET A 98 -17.27 10.31 2.39
CA MET A 98 -16.53 10.26 3.65
C MET A 98 -17.42 10.41 4.89
N SER A 99 -17.04 9.73 5.98
CA SER A 99 -17.54 10.04 7.32
C SER A 99 -17.00 11.39 7.82
N PRO A 100 -17.62 12.02 8.84
CA PRO A 100 -17.08 13.22 9.47
C PRO A 100 -15.62 13.07 9.94
N GLU A 101 -15.28 11.93 10.53
CA GLU A 101 -13.94 11.61 11.04
C GLU A 101 -12.93 11.50 9.90
N GLN A 102 -13.33 10.87 8.78
CA GLN A 102 -12.48 10.78 7.58
C GLN A 102 -12.22 12.17 6.98
N ARG A 103 -13.21 13.06 6.93
CA ARG A 103 -13.03 14.44 6.45
C ARG A 103 -12.08 15.24 7.35
N GLU A 104 -12.18 15.05 8.66
CA GLU A 104 -11.26 15.67 9.62
C GLU A 104 -9.83 15.18 9.41
N ALA A 105 -9.63 13.87 9.24
CA ALA A 105 -8.32 13.30 8.92
C ALA A 105 -7.71 13.89 7.64
N VAL A 106 -8.49 14.10 6.58
CA VAL A 106 -7.99 14.77 5.35
C VAL A 106 -7.62 16.23 5.64
N ARG A 107 -8.43 16.96 6.41
CA ARG A 107 -8.12 18.35 6.78
C ARG A 107 -6.80 18.43 7.55
N ASP A 108 -6.58 17.55 8.50
CA ASP A 108 -5.35 17.51 9.29
C ASP A 108 -4.15 17.12 8.41
N ALA A 109 -4.29 16.13 7.53
CA ALA A 109 -3.25 15.77 6.57
C ALA A 109 -2.85 16.95 5.66
N MET A 110 -3.83 17.72 5.17
CA MET A 110 -3.56 18.92 4.36
C MET A 110 -2.79 19.99 5.15
N ARG A 111 -3.09 20.17 6.44
CA ARG A 111 -2.34 21.09 7.31
C ARG A 111 -0.89 20.64 7.48
N VAL A 112 -0.66 19.34 7.66
CA VAL A 112 0.69 18.76 7.74
C VAL A 112 1.45 19.02 6.45
N ILE A 113 0.87 18.74 5.29
CA ILE A 113 1.54 18.95 3.99
C ILE A 113 1.88 20.44 3.77
N GLN A 114 0.98 21.36 4.10
CA GLN A 114 1.24 22.80 4.00
C GLN A 114 2.38 23.28 4.91
N SER A 115 2.65 22.58 6.01
CA SER A 115 3.77 22.90 6.91
C SER A 115 5.11 22.28 6.49
N VAL A 116 5.09 21.28 5.59
CA VAL A 116 6.29 20.55 5.12
C VAL A 116 6.92 21.23 3.89
N ASP A 117 6.23 22.18 3.25
CA ASP A 117 6.75 22.98 2.13
C ASP A 117 7.08 24.43 2.55
N PRO A 118 8.35 24.77 2.84
CA PRO A 118 8.79 26.15 3.04
C PRO A 118 9.36 26.81 1.76
N SER A 119 9.22 26.22 0.57
CA SER A 119 9.94 26.67 -0.65
C SER A 119 9.04 26.97 -1.84
N GLY A 120 8.16 27.98 -1.72
CA GLY A 120 7.81 28.81 -2.88
C GLY A 120 9.01 29.71 -3.25
N PRO A 121 9.34 29.91 -4.54
CA PRO A 121 10.55 30.64 -4.92
C PRO A 121 10.50 32.06 -4.35
N THR A 122 11.46 32.37 -3.49
CA THR A 122 11.74 33.76 -3.11
C THR A 122 12.30 34.42 -4.35
N GLU A 123 11.49 35.23 -5.03
CA GLU A 123 11.97 36.24 -5.97
C GLU A 123 12.87 37.19 -5.19
N ALA A 124 14.16 36.90 -5.19
CA ALA A 124 15.19 37.84 -4.82
C ALA A 124 15.30 38.84 -5.98
N GLU A 125 14.51 39.91 -5.91
CA GLU A 125 14.76 41.13 -6.68
C GLU A 125 16.12 41.69 -6.26
N GLY A 126 17.13 41.45 -7.08
CA GLY A 126 18.42 42.13 -7.01
C GLY A 126 18.24 43.59 -7.42
N ARG A 127 18.53 44.49 -6.47
CA ARG A 127 18.96 45.87 -6.75
C ARG A 127 20.44 45.99 -6.45
#